data_AF-A0AAD9B4K7-F1
#
_entry.id   AF-A0AAD9B4K7-F1
#
_cell.length_a   1.000
_cell.length_b   1.000
_cell.length_c   1.000
_cell.angle_alpha   90.00
_cell.angle_beta   90.00
_cell.angle_gamma   90.00
#
_symmetry.space_group_name_H-M   'P 1'
#
loop_
_entity.id
_entity.type
_entity.pdbx_description
1 polymer ?
#
loop_
_entity_poly.entity_id
_entity_poly.type
_entity_poly.pdbx_seq_one_letter_code
_entity_poly.pdbx_strand_id
1 'polypeptide(L)' 'MANTNLQFKTNYVVDSKIEPFYKGGKVQISKDENYIFCTCGTRVNVLEISTGKIVHSVEHEDQEDITSFASAVMMRCW' A
#
# COMPACT_ATOMS: atom_id res chain seq x y z
N MET A 1 -38.71 35.61 -9.13
CA MET A 1 -37.75 34.49 -9.29
C MET A 1 -37.26 34.13 -7.90
N ALA A 2 -37.68 32.97 -7.36
CA ALA A 2 -37.30 32.57 -6.01
C ALA A 2 -35.81 32.20 -6.01
N ASN A 3 -35.01 33.01 -5.32
CA ASN A 3 -33.58 32.77 -5.15
C ASN A 3 -33.42 31.72 -4.05
N THR A 4 -33.53 30.44 -4.42
CA THR A 4 -33.29 29.32 -3.50
C THR A 4 -31.82 29.30 -3.16
N ASN A 5 -31.47 29.90 -2.02
CA ASN A 5 -30.12 29.87 -1.47
C ASN A 5 -29.77 28.42 -1.10
N LEU A 6 -29.06 27.73 -1.98
CA LEU A 6 -28.62 26.36 -1.75
C LEU A 6 -27.55 26.35 -0.65
N GLN A 7 -27.89 25.78 0.50
CA GLN A 7 -26.91 25.56 1.57
C GLN A 7 -26.09 24.31 1.28
N PHE A 8 -24.81 24.49 0.99
CA PHE A 8 -23.88 23.39 0.77
C PHE A 8 -23.48 22.73 2.09
N LYS A 9 -23.37 21.40 2.11
CA LYS A 9 -22.80 20.68 3.25
C LYS A 9 -21.32 21.05 3.36
N THR A 10 -20.88 21.43 4.57
CA THR A 10 -19.50 21.84 4.86
C THR A 10 -18.70 20.78 5.59
N ASN A 11 -19.34 19.68 6.00
CA ASN A 11 -18.71 18.58 6.72
C ASN A 11 -18.50 17.38 5.78
N TYR A 12 -17.24 17.03 5.56
CA TYR A 12 -16.81 15.90 4.75
C TYR A 12 -15.87 15.04 5.60
N VAL A 13 -15.98 13.71 5.43
CA VAL A 13 -15.04 12.75 5.99
C VAL A 13 -14.13 12.25 4.87
N VAL A 14 -12.84 12.08 5.15
CA VAL A 14 -11.91 11.48 4.19
C VAL A 14 -12.27 10.00 4.07
N ASP A 15 -12.70 9.60 2.87
CA ASP A 15 -13.02 8.20 2.57
C ASP A 15 -11.75 7.38 2.26
N SER A 16 -10.83 7.95 1.49
CA SER A 16 -9.57 7.31 1.12
C SER A 16 -8.49 8.33 0.80
N LYS A 17 -7.23 7.92 0.96
CA LYS A 17 -6.04 8.71 0.66
C LYS A 17 -5.13 7.91 -0.27
N ILE A 18 -4.68 8.53 -1.35
CA ILE A 18 -3.67 7.95 -2.23
C ILE A 18 -2.31 8.38 -1.70
N GLU A 19 -1.48 7.41 -1.32
CA GLU A 19 -0.14 7.62 -0.80
C GLU A 19 0.89 6.83 -1.61
N PRO A 20 2.15 7.30 -1.67
CA PRO A 20 3.20 6.56 -2.37
C PRO A 20 3.46 5.22 -1.68
N PHE A 21 3.19 4.12 -2.39
CA PHE A 21 3.39 2.77 -1.88
C PHE A 21 4.75 2.17 -2.28
N TYR A 22 5.45 2.76 -3.24
CA TYR A 22 6.76 2.33 -3.74
C TYR A 22 7.62 3.56 -4.08
N LYS A 23 8.87 3.57 -3.64
CA LYS A 23 9.82 4.68 -3.84
C LYS A 23 11.09 4.27 -4.61
N GLY A 24 11.13 3.06 -5.16
CA GLY A 24 12.33 2.48 -5.74
C GLY A 24 12.86 1.30 -4.92
N GLY A 25 13.69 0.46 -5.54
CA GLY A 25 14.29 -0.71 -4.91
C GLY A 25 13.70 -2.03 -5.37
N LYS A 26 13.72 -3.03 -4.48
CA LYS A 26 13.30 -4.40 -4.81
C LYS A 26 11.78 -4.51 -4.81
N VAL A 27 11.26 -5.23 -5.79
CA VAL A 27 9.85 -5.63 -5.88
C VAL A 27 9.80 -7.15 -6.08
N GLN A 28 8.88 -7.82 -5.40
CA GLN A 28 8.60 -9.24 -5.60
C GLN A 28 7.09 -9.45 -5.75
N ILE A 29 6.70 -10.34 -6.65
CA ILE A 29 5.31 -10.76 -6.81
C ILE A 29 5.15 -12.11 -6.13
N SER A 30 4.01 -12.31 -5.45
CA SER A 30 3.69 -13.60 -4.85
C SER A 30 3.49 -14.67 -5.94
N LYS A 31 3.75 -15.94 -5.61
CA LYS A 31 3.66 -17.03 -6.61
C LYS A 31 2.25 -17.20 -7.19
N ASP A 32 1.24 -16.89 -6.38
CA ASP A 32 -0.18 -16.92 -6.71
C ASP A 32 -0.68 -15.61 -7.36
N GLU A 33 0.21 -14.65 -7.62
CA GLU A 33 -0.08 -13.39 -8.32
C GLU A 33 -1.18 -12.53 -7.66
N ASN A 34 -1.40 -12.75 -6.37
CA ASN A 34 -2.37 -11.99 -5.58
C ASN A 34 -1.74 -10.75 -4.91
N TYR A 35 -0.42 -10.79 -4.66
CA TYR A 35 0.26 -9.76 -3.88
C TYR A 35 1.56 -9.25 -4.52
N ILE A 36 1.84 -7.97 -4.29
CA ILE A 36 3.13 -7.32 -4.57
C ILE A 36 3.78 -6.94 -3.25
N PHE A 37 5.03 -7.34 -3.07
CA PHE A 37 5.91 -6.90 -2.00
C PHE A 37 6.84 -5.83 -2.55
N CYS A 38 6.91 -4.66 -1.92
CA CYS A 38 7.74 -3.57 -2.40
C CYS A 38 8.33 -2.72 -1.27
N THR A 39 9.52 -2.19 -1.50
CA THR A 39 10.18 -1.27 -0.57
C THR A 39 9.59 0.13 -0.64
N CYS A 40 9.32 0.73 0.52
CA CYS A 40 8.91 2.12 0.66
C CYS A 40 9.59 2.75 1.88
N GLY A 41 10.80 3.27 1.66
CA GLY A 41 11.64 3.82 2.73
C GLY A 41 12.02 2.73 3.75
N THR A 42 11.67 2.93 5.01
CA THR A 42 11.93 2.01 6.13
C THR A 42 10.94 0.84 6.22
N ARG A 43 10.11 0.61 5.19
CA ARG A 43 9.03 -0.38 5.23
C ARG A 43 8.97 -1.24 3.98
N VAL A 44 8.47 -2.47 4.14
CA VAL A 44 8.02 -3.31 3.03
C VAL A 44 6.49 -3.33 3.03
N ASN A 45 5.89 -2.84 1.95
CA ASN A 45 4.44 -2.86 1.76
C ASN A 45 4.02 -4.14 1.03
N VAL A 46 2.88 -4.68 1.45
CA VAL A 46 2.16 -5.77 0.77
C VAL A 46 0.92 -5.16 0.14
N LEU A 47 0.92 -5.12 -1.19
CA LEU A 47 -0.18 -4.62 -2.00
C LEU A 47 -0.99 -5.80 -2.52
N GLU A 48 -2.31 -5.75 -2.41
CA GLU A 48 -3.18 -6.68 -3.13
C GLU A 48 -3.33 -6.21 -4.58
N ILE A 49 -3.07 -7.11 -5.55
CA ILE A 49 -3.05 -6.76 -6.98
C ILE A 49 -4.44 -6.40 -7.50
N SER A 50 -5.48 -7.11 -7.06
CA SER A 50 -6.86 -6.93 -7.54
C SER A 50 -7.43 -5.55 -7.16
N THR A 51 -7.10 -5.04 -5.97
CA THR A 51 -7.63 -3.77 -5.44
C THR A 51 -6.64 -2.62 -5.53
N GLY A 52 -5.34 -2.91 -5.68
CA GLY A 52 -4.28 -1.92 -5.62
C GLY A 52 -4.12 -1.26 -4.25
N LYS A 53 -4.65 -1.89 -3.19
CA LYS A 53 -4.59 -1.38 -1.81
C LYS A 53 -3.48 -2.04 -1.03
N ILE A 54 -2.87 -1.28 -0.12
CA ILE A 54 -1.92 -1.81 0.84
C ILE A 54 -2.72 -2.58 1.90
N VAL A 55 -2.50 -3.89 1.99
CA VAL A 55 -3.16 -4.74 2.99
C VAL A 55 -2.31 -4.90 4.23
N HIS A 56 -0.98 -4.84 4.09
CA HIS A 56 -0.02 -4.93 5.20
C HIS A 56 1.23 -4.08 4.95
N SER A 57 1.90 -3.68 6.02
CA SER A 57 3.20 -3.01 5.98
C SER A 57 4.08 -3.54 7.11
N VAL A 58 5.32 -3.88 6.79
CA VAL A 58 6.32 -4.36 7.77
C VAL A 58 7.38 -3.28 7.91
N GLU A 59 7.54 -2.75 9.12
CA GLU A 59 8.46 -1.65 9.40
C GLU A 59 9.80 -2.16 9.94
N HIS A 60 10.88 -1.49 9.55
CA HIS A 60 12.22 -1.69 10.09
C HIS A 60 12.49 -0.64 11.18
N GLU A 61 12.98 -1.06 12.34
CA GLU A 61 13.13 -0.18 13.52
C GLU A 61 14.29 0.81 13.39
N ASP A 62 15.35 0.47 12.63
CA ASP A 62 16.63 1.20 12.62
C ASP A 62 16.60 2.54 11.86
N GLN A 63 15.42 3.10 11.55
CA GLN A 63 15.19 4.36 10.80
C GLN A 63 15.86 4.46 9.41
N GLU A 64 16.70 3.50 9.03
CA GLU A 64 17.34 3.41 7.72
C GLU A 64 16.42 2.76 6.68
N ASP A 65 16.57 3.19 5.43
CA ASP A 65 15.79 2.67 4.31
C ASP A 65 16.14 1.21 4.02
N ILE A 66 15.10 0.41 3.76
CA ILE A 66 15.26 -0.98 3.38
C ILE A 66 15.86 -1.07 1.98
N THR A 67 17.09 -1.53 1.90
CA THR A 67 17.81 -1.71 0.63
C THR A 67 17.42 -3.01 -0.09
N SER A 68 17.09 -4.06 0.68
CA SER A 68 16.69 -5.35 0.14
C SER A 68 15.87 -6.17 1.14
N PHE A 69 15.04 -7.07 0.63
CA PHE A 69 14.32 -8.07 1.42
C PHE A 69 14.23 -9.39 0.66
N ALA A 70 13.89 -10.49 1.34
CA ALA A 70 13.59 -11.76 0.71
C ALA A 70 12.31 -12.35 1.32
N SER A 71 11.37 -12.71 0.46
CA SER A 71 10.20 -13.52 0.83
C SER A 71 10.52 -15.00 0.61
N ALA A 72 10.50 -15.80 1.68
CA ALA A 72 10.55 -17.24 1.56
C ALA A 72 9.19 -17.77 1.11
N VAL A 73 9.03 -18.02 -0.19
CA VAL A 73 7.89 -18.80 -0.68
C VAL A 73 8.14 -20.23 -0.23
N MET A 74 7.39 -20.69 0.77
CA MET A 74 7.44 -22.09 1.21
C MET A 74 7.10 -22.97 -0.01
N MET A 75 8.13 -23.53 -0.65
CA MET A 75 7.98 -24.65 -1.56
C MET A 75 7.37 -25.78 -0.72
N ARG A 76 6.06 -25.99 -0.84
CA ARG A 76 5.45 -27.24 -0.37
C ARG A 76 6.00 -28.37 -1.24
N CYS A 77 7.20 -28.84 -0.91
CA CYS A 77 7.71 -30.14 -1.32
C CYS A 77 7.15 -31.18 -0.35
N TRP A 78 5.94 -31.67 -0.62
CA TRP A 78 5.44 -32.96 -0.16
C TRP A 78 4.87 -33.68 -1.39
#